data_AF-A0A0A0ESM0-F1
#
_entry.id   AF-A0A0A0ESM0-F1
#
_cell.length_a   1.000
_cell.length_b   1.000
_cell.length_c   1.000
_cell.angle_alpha   90.00
_cell.angle_beta   90.00
_cell.angle_gamma   90.00
#
_symmetry.space_group_name_H-M   'P 1'
#
loop_
_entity.id
_entity.type
_entity.pdbx_description
1 polymer ?
#
loop_
_entity_poly.entity_id
_entity_poly.type
_entity_poly.pdbx_seq_one_letter_code
_entity_poly.pdbx_strand_id
1 'polypeptide(L)'
;MITAVAFVLLGSGLVSLAALPLAAVFGDDHWAVSYARSPVTAILFLAVYFGLLGGVLTWLWRYATRAQTLTHDALLVDGVGLHFLRGNRVVRQIEYDDLLASPTGELADITLESKSYPTGRGGRVTQYFMGLHCGNSDGSVERHLLNFHGGRLGRVYLSNRHELIAAFLRGVSLRRPELRVSPSVLSHYYIDPDTGNYDRKRRVVTEVGATVFALMVVAGIFVWVFHLRD
;
A
#
# COMPACT_ATOMS: atom_id res chain seq x y z
N MET A 1 -12.85 -8.02 17.79
CA MET A 1 -13.14 -9.44 17.47
C MET A 1 -14.32 -9.59 16.51
N ILE A 2 -15.42 -8.83 16.68
CA ILE A 2 -16.64 -8.91 15.85
C ILE A 2 -16.41 -8.49 14.37
N THR A 3 -15.49 -7.56 14.12
CA THR A 3 -15.15 -7.08 12.76
C THR A 3 -14.42 -8.12 11.89
N ALA A 4 -13.70 -9.08 12.50
CA ALA A 4 -12.94 -10.10 11.77
C ALA A 4 -13.83 -11.22 11.22
N VAL A 5 -14.84 -11.64 11.98
CA VAL A 5 -15.82 -12.64 11.55
C VAL A 5 -16.72 -12.07 10.45
N ALA A 6 -17.13 -10.80 10.58
CA ALA A 6 -17.92 -10.12 9.56
C ALA A 6 -17.18 -9.99 8.22
N PHE A 7 -15.87 -9.70 8.23
CA PHE A 7 -15.09 -9.56 7.00
C PHE A 7 -14.83 -10.90 6.29
N VAL A 8 -14.63 -11.98 7.07
CA VAL A 8 -14.49 -13.33 6.52
C VAL A 8 -15.82 -13.83 5.96
N LEU A 9 -16.94 -13.56 6.63
CA LEU A 9 -18.28 -13.93 6.16
C LEU A 9 -18.75 -13.09 4.96
N LEU A 10 -18.42 -11.79 4.92
CA LEU A 10 -18.69 -10.94 3.76
C LEU A 10 -17.79 -11.31 2.57
N GLY A 11 -16.52 -11.61 2.83
CA GLY A 11 -15.59 -12.08 1.81
C GLY A 11 -16.00 -13.43 1.23
N SER A 12 -16.40 -14.39 2.06
CA SER A 12 -16.91 -15.68 1.59
C SER A 12 -18.25 -15.54 0.87
N GLY A 13 -19.14 -14.68 1.36
CA GLY A 13 -20.43 -14.40 0.73
C GLY A 13 -20.31 -13.76 -0.65
N LEU A 14 -19.40 -12.80 -0.83
CA LEU A 14 -19.12 -12.16 -2.14
C LEU A 14 -18.49 -13.15 -3.12
N VAL A 15 -17.64 -14.06 -2.65
CA VAL A 15 -17.04 -15.12 -3.48
C VAL A 15 -18.08 -16.17 -3.88
N SER A 16 -19.02 -16.52 -2.99
CA SER A 16 -20.16 -17.38 -3.33
C SER A 16 -21.12 -16.72 -4.33
N LEU A 17 -21.34 -15.40 -4.23
CA LEU A 17 -22.13 -14.64 -5.19
C LEU A 17 -21.44 -14.50 -6.56
N ALA A 18 -20.12 -14.38 -6.60
CA ALA A 18 -19.35 -14.38 -7.84
C ALA A 18 -19.31 -15.75 -8.55
N ALA A 19 -19.61 -16.84 -7.82
CA ALA A 19 -19.74 -18.18 -8.38
C ALA A 19 -21.13 -18.45 -9.01
N LEU A 20 -22.15 -17.65 -8.70
CA LEU A 20 -23.50 -17.84 -9.26
C LEU A 20 -23.59 -17.55 -10.78
N PRO A 21 -22.94 -16.51 -11.34
CA PRO A 21 -22.83 -16.33 -12.78
C PRO A 21 -22.04 -17.46 -13.46
N LEU A 22 -21.08 -18.08 -12.76
CA LEU A 22 -20.37 -19.28 -13.24
C LEU A 22 -21.29 -20.52 -13.28
N ALA A 23 -22.41 -20.54 -12.58
CA ALA A 23 -23.40 -21.60 -12.75
C ALA A 23 -24.35 -21.29 -13.93
N ALA A 24 -24.63 -20.01 -14.21
CA ALA A 24 -25.56 -19.57 -15.25
C ALA A 24 -24.92 -19.50 -16.65
N VAL A 25 -23.64 -19.13 -16.77
CA VAL A 25 -22.92 -19.08 -18.05
C VAL A 25 -22.60 -20.48 -18.57
N PHE A 26 -22.47 -21.47 -17.68
CA PHE A 26 -22.04 -22.84 -17.98
C PHE A 26 -23.21 -23.81 -18.22
N GLY A 27 -24.42 -23.27 -18.43
CA GLY A 27 -25.66 -24.02 -18.64
C GLY A 27 -25.96 -24.42 -20.09
N ASP A 28 -25.19 -23.94 -21.06
CA ASP A 28 -25.37 -24.31 -22.47
C ASP A 28 -24.42 -25.44 -22.88
N ASP A 29 -25.03 -26.57 -23.22
CA ASP A 29 -24.57 -27.97 -23.28
C ASP A 29 -23.32 -28.32 -24.11
N HIS A 30 -22.58 -27.35 -24.66
CA HIS A 30 -21.59 -27.62 -25.71
C HIS A 30 -20.13 -27.68 -25.23
N TRP A 31 -19.87 -27.28 -23.99
CA TRP A 31 -18.53 -27.19 -23.44
C TRP A 31 -18.49 -27.58 -21.97
N ALA A 32 -19.37 -28.49 -21.56
CA ALA A 32 -19.31 -29.14 -20.24
C ALA A 32 -17.96 -29.84 -20.07
N VAL A 33 -16.94 -29.06 -19.70
CA VAL A 33 -15.70 -29.52 -19.09
C VAL A 33 -16.16 -30.52 -18.02
N SER A 34 -15.51 -31.68 -17.96
CA SER A 34 -15.81 -32.89 -17.17
C SER A 34 -16.14 -32.73 -15.66
N TYR A 35 -16.48 -31.54 -15.19
CA TYR A 35 -17.09 -31.22 -13.90
C TYR A 35 -18.58 -31.60 -13.83
N ALA A 36 -19.34 -31.56 -14.94
CA ALA A 36 -20.75 -31.96 -14.94
C ALA A 36 -20.95 -33.49 -14.81
N ARG A 37 -19.92 -34.28 -15.13
CA ARG A 37 -20.01 -35.76 -15.15
C ARG A 37 -19.91 -36.39 -13.77
N SER A 38 -19.29 -35.71 -12.81
CA SER A 38 -19.29 -36.17 -11.42
C SER A 38 -19.35 -34.97 -10.47
N PRO A 39 -20.42 -34.84 -9.66
CA PRO A 39 -20.48 -33.79 -8.63
C PRO A 39 -19.29 -33.88 -7.66
N VAL A 40 -18.69 -35.07 -7.54
CA VAL A 40 -17.52 -35.35 -6.70
C VAL A 40 -16.27 -34.57 -7.18
N THR A 41 -15.96 -34.54 -8.47
CA THR A 41 -14.78 -33.81 -8.98
C THR A 41 -14.91 -32.30 -8.79
N ALA A 42 -16.11 -31.75 -8.96
CA ALA A 42 -16.38 -30.34 -8.69
C ALA A 42 -16.22 -29.99 -7.20
N ILE A 43 -16.75 -30.82 -6.30
CA ILE A 43 -16.61 -30.65 -4.85
C ILE A 43 -15.14 -30.71 -4.43
N LEU A 44 -14.38 -31.69 -4.95
CA LEU A 44 -12.95 -31.83 -4.65
C LEU A 44 -12.15 -30.62 -5.12
N PHE A 45 -12.43 -30.10 -6.32
CA PHE A 45 -11.76 -28.92 -6.85
C PHE A 45 -12.05 -27.67 -6.01
N LEU A 46 -13.32 -27.44 -5.67
CA LEU A 46 -13.73 -26.33 -4.78
C LEU A 46 -13.05 -26.46 -3.41
N ALA A 47 -13.01 -27.66 -2.83
CA ALA A 47 -12.36 -27.90 -1.54
C ALA A 47 -10.86 -27.58 -1.58
N VAL A 48 -10.16 -27.99 -2.65
CA VAL A 48 -8.74 -27.68 -2.84
C VAL A 48 -8.54 -26.19 -3.06
N TYR A 49 -9.35 -25.55 -3.90
CA TYR A 49 -9.27 -24.11 -4.18
C TYR A 49 -9.46 -23.28 -2.90
N PHE A 50 -10.53 -23.54 -2.13
CA PHE A 50 -10.78 -22.83 -0.87
C PHE A 50 -9.75 -23.16 0.21
N GLY A 51 -9.25 -24.40 0.26
CA GLY A 51 -8.17 -24.79 1.17
C GLY A 51 -6.88 -24.02 0.89
N LEU A 52 -6.48 -23.91 -0.39
CA LEU A 52 -5.32 -23.13 -0.81
C LEU A 52 -5.52 -21.64 -0.54
N LEU A 53 -6.69 -21.08 -0.90
CA LEU A 53 -7.01 -19.67 -0.66
C LEU A 53 -6.98 -19.33 0.83
N GLY A 54 -7.63 -20.15 1.67
CA GLY A 54 -7.63 -20.00 3.13
C GLY A 54 -6.23 -20.14 3.73
N GLY A 55 -5.41 -21.07 3.22
CA GLY A 55 -4.01 -21.23 3.60
C GLY A 55 -3.17 -20.00 3.28
N VAL A 56 -3.29 -19.45 2.07
CA VAL A 56 -2.60 -18.22 1.63
C VAL A 56 -3.06 -17.02 2.47
N LEU A 57 -4.36 -16.84 2.70
CA LEU A 57 -4.89 -15.78 3.55
C LEU A 57 -4.36 -15.87 4.98
N THR A 58 -4.34 -17.08 5.56
CA THR A 58 -3.83 -17.32 6.92
C THR A 58 -2.32 -17.08 7.00
N TRP A 59 -1.57 -17.48 5.98
CA TRP A 59 -0.13 -17.23 5.88
C TRP A 59 0.18 -15.73 5.75
N LEU A 60 -0.54 -15.02 4.87
CA LEU A 60 -0.44 -13.56 4.72
C LEU A 60 -0.78 -12.83 6.03
N TRP A 61 -1.80 -13.29 6.75
CA TRP A 61 -2.18 -12.75 8.05
C TRP A 61 -1.09 -12.99 9.11
N ARG A 62 -0.56 -14.21 9.22
CA ARG A 62 0.55 -14.53 10.14
C ARG A 62 1.82 -13.75 9.82
N TYR A 63 2.10 -13.54 8.54
CA TYR A 63 3.21 -12.71 8.10
C TYR A 63 2.99 -11.23 8.46
N ALA A 64 1.77 -10.72 8.30
CA ALA A 64 1.40 -9.37 8.70
C ALA A 64 1.48 -9.13 10.21
N THR A 65 1.09 -10.11 11.04
CA THR A 65 1.12 -10.00 12.50
C THR A 65 2.51 -10.18 13.10
N ARG A 66 3.37 -11.05 12.53
CA ARG A 66 4.75 -11.27 13.02
C ARG A 66 5.72 -10.12 12.72
N ALA A 67 5.39 -9.22 11.79
CA ALA A 67 6.24 -8.09 11.42
C ALA A 67 6.12 -6.86 12.36
N GLN A 68 5.39 -6.98 13.49
CA GLN A 68 5.02 -5.86 14.36
C GLN A 68 6.01 -5.55 15.49
N THR A 69 7.32 -5.63 15.25
CA THR A 69 8.29 -4.99 16.16
C THR A 69 8.39 -3.50 15.80
N LEU A 70 7.45 -2.72 16.36
CA LEU A 70 7.32 -1.28 16.15
C LEU A 70 8.60 -0.56 16.56
N THR A 71 9.13 0.31 15.68
CA THR A 71 10.22 1.22 16.03
C THR A 71 9.68 2.55 16.58
N HIS A 72 8.46 2.93 16.17
CA HIS A 72 7.71 4.10 16.65
C HIS A 72 6.21 3.75 16.69
N ASP A 73 5.48 4.29 17.66
CA ASP A 73 4.09 3.93 17.94
C ASP A 73 3.10 4.94 17.34
N ALA A 74 3.51 6.20 17.16
CA ALA A 74 2.68 7.24 16.53
C ALA A 74 3.52 8.30 15.81
N LEU A 75 2.88 9.00 14.87
CA LEU A 75 3.39 10.20 14.22
C LEU A 75 2.44 11.37 14.53
N LEU A 76 3.01 12.51 14.91
CA LEU A 76 2.27 13.75 15.14
C LEU A 76 2.82 14.81 14.19
N VAL A 77 1.93 15.49 13.48
CA VAL A 77 2.26 16.66 12.66
C VAL A 77 1.57 17.85 13.31
N ASP A 78 2.34 18.89 13.62
CA ASP A 78 1.84 20.12 14.23
C ASP A 78 2.39 21.37 13.52
N GLY A 79 2.24 22.54 14.13
CA GLY A 79 2.73 23.80 13.56
C GLY A 79 4.25 23.98 13.59
N VAL A 80 4.98 23.10 14.28
CA VAL A 80 6.45 23.13 14.41
C VAL A 80 7.09 22.15 13.43
N GLY A 81 6.50 20.96 13.27
CA GLY A 81 7.03 19.97 12.34
C GLY A 81 6.41 18.59 12.50
N LEU A 82 7.22 17.58 12.19
CA LEU A 82 6.88 16.16 12.28
C LEU A 82 7.59 15.50 13.45
N HIS A 83 6.81 14.91 14.34
CA HIS A 83 7.27 14.25 15.56
C HIS A 83 7.01 12.75 15.51
N PHE A 84 8.04 11.98 15.82
CA PHE A 84 7.99 10.52 15.95
C PHE A 84 7.87 10.15 17.42
N LEU A 85 6.76 9.53 17.77
CA LEU A 85 6.43 9.17 19.15
C LEU A 85 6.68 7.67 19.40
N ARG A 86 7.19 7.35 20.58
CA ARG A 86 7.18 6.00 21.16
C ARG A 86 6.53 6.09 22.54
N GLY A 87 5.37 5.47 22.69
CA GLY A 87 4.44 5.82 23.77
C GLY A 87 4.15 7.33 23.79
N ASN A 88 4.39 7.97 24.95
CA ASN A 88 4.14 9.40 25.15
C ASN A 88 5.42 10.26 25.07
N ARG A 89 6.50 9.74 24.44
CA ARG A 89 7.78 10.44 24.31
C ARG A 89 8.13 10.67 22.85
N VAL A 90 8.58 11.89 22.54
CA VAL A 90 9.18 12.23 21.24
C VAL A 90 10.56 11.58 21.17
N VAL A 91 10.76 10.71 20.19
CA VAL A 91 12.02 9.99 19.94
C VAL A 91 12.84 10.67 18.83
N ARG A 92 12.16 11.29 17.88
CA ARG A 92 12.75 12.03 16.76
C ARG A 92 11.80 13.14 16.35
N GLN A 93 12.33 14.29 15.97
CA GLN A 93 11.57 15.37 15.39
C GLN A 93 12.26 15.90 14.14
N ILE A 94 11.48 16.48 13.24
CA ILE A 94 11.94 17.20 12.05
C ILE A 94 11.14 18.49 12.02
N GLU A 95 11.80 19.60 12.31
CA GLU A 95 11.17 20.92 12.36
C GLU A 95 11.13 21.54 10.97
N TYR A 96 10.15 22.40 10.72
CA TYR A 96 10.06 23.12 9.44
C TYR A 96 11.21 24.09 9.24
N ASP A 97 11.72 24.67 10.32
CA ASP A 97 12.82 25.65 10.28
C ASP A 97 14.16 24.99 9.95
N ASP A 98 14.32 23.69 10.26
CA ASP A 98 15.51 22.92 9.91
C ASP A 98 15.58 22.57 8.42
N LEU A 99 14.46 22.65 7.69
CA LEU A 99 14.43 22.27 6.28
C LEU A 99 15.25 23.24 5.43
N LEU A 100 16.00 22.73 4.46
CA LEU A 100 16.82 23.57 3.57
C LEU A 100 16.53 23.26 2.11
N ALA A 101 16.82 24.24 1.26
CA ALA A 101 16.81 24.03 -0.18
C ALA A 101 17.93 23.05 -0.57
N SER A 102 17.74 22.37 -1.70
CA SER A 102 18.71 21.44 -2.24
C SER A 102 20.02 22.18 -2.58
N PRO A 103 21.16 21.78 -2.00
CA PRO A 103 22.44 22.44 -2.25
C PRO A 103 22.94 22.21 -3.68
N THR A 104 22.44 21.18 -4.37
CA THR A 104 22.80 20.81 -5.73
C THR A 104 21.99 21.56 -6.79
N GLY A 105 21.08 22.46 -6.40
CA GLY A 105 20.25 23.22 -7.35
C GLY A 105 19.25 22.34 -8.10
N GLU A 106 18.80 21.25 -7.48
CA GLU A 106 17.77 20.39 -8.04
C GLU A 106 16.46 21.15 -8.30
N LEU A 107 15.68 20.69 -9.28
CA LEU A 107 14.39 21.30 -9.65
C LEU A 107 13.37 21.27 -8.50
N ALA A 108 13.57 20.40 -7.51
CA ALA A 108 12.75 20.27 -6.31
C ALA A 108 13.62 19.91 -5.11
N ASP A 109 13.28 20.47 -3.94
CA ASP A 109 13.98 20.25 -2.67
C ASP A 109 13.50 18.98 -1.97
N ILE A 110 12.20 18.69 -2.12
CA ILE A 110 11.55 17.50 -1.59
C ILE A 110 11.29 16.53 -2.74
N THR A 111 11.95 15.37 -2.72
CA THR A 111 11.89 14.40 -3.81
C THR A 111 11.51 12.99 -3.32
N LEU A 112 11.02 12.18 -4.26
CA LEU A 112 10.71 10.78 -4.02
C LEU A 112 11.95 9.95 -4.34
N GLU A 113 12.49 9.30 -3.32
CA GLU A 113 13.66 8.44 -3.46
C GLU A 113 13.28 6.98 -3.29
N SER A 114 13.95 6.09 -4.02
CA SER A 114 13.72 4.65 -3.90
C SER A 114 15.01 3.95 -3.45
N LYS A 115 14.93 3.13 -2.40
CA LYS A 115 16.03 2.25 -1.98
C LYS A 115 15.63 0.80 -2.15
N SER A 116 16.52 0.02 -2.74
CA SER A 116 16.33 -1.42 -2.97
C SER A 116 17.13 -2.23 -1.96
N TYR A 117 16.43 -3.04 -1.17
CA TYR A 117 16.98 -3.89 -0.13
C TYR A 117 17.01 -5.35 -0.55
N PRO A 118 18.10 -6.09 -0.30
CA PRO A 118 18.16 -7.53 -0.59
C PRO A 118 17.24 -8.30 0.36
N THR A 119 16.49 -9.27 -0.16
CA THR A 119 15.55 -10.11 0.62
C THR A 119 16.15 -11.43 1.09
N GLY A 120 17.47 -11.60 0.99
CA GLY A 120 18.21 -12.80 1.42
C GLY A 120 18.06 -14.03 0.49
N ARG A 121 17.10 -14.04 -0.44
CA ARG A 121 16.90 -15.11 -1.44
C ARG A 121 17.11 -14.65 -2.89
N GLY A 122 18.07 -13.75 -3.12
CA GLY A 122 18.35 -13.17 -4.44
C GLY A 122 17.33 -12.15 -4.94
N GLY A 123 16.19 -11.98 -4.25
CA GLY A 123 15.21 -10.94 -4.55
C GLY A 123 15.63 -9.57 -4.00
N ARG A 124 15.07 -8.50 -4.58
CA ARG A 124 15.21 -7.12 -4.11
C ARG A 124 13.83 -6.55 -3.85
N VAL A 125 13.67 -5.84 -2.73
CA VAL A 125 12.46 -5.08 -2.42
C VAL A 125 12.80 -3.61 -2.47
N THR A 126 12.10 -2.89 -3.34
CA THR A 126 12.22 -1.44 -3.45
C THR A 126 11.24 -0.78 -2.49
N GLN A 127 11.73 0.15 -1.68
CA GLN A 127 10.94 1.00 -0.80
C GLN A 127 11.12 2.45 -1.21
N TYR A 128 10.04 3.22 -1.14
CA TYR A 128 10.02 4.65 -1.43
C TYR A 128 10.13 5.46 -0.15
N PHE A 129 10.91 6.54 -0.20
CA PHE A 129 11.20 7.46 0.88
C PHE A 129 10.97 8.89 0.39
N MET A 130 10.53 9.76 1.28
CA MET A 130 10.55 11.20 1.04
C MET A 130 11.92 11.72 1.44
N GLY A 131 12.70 12.23 0.49
CA GLY A 131 13.98 12.84 0.79
C GLY A 131 13.81 14.32 1.11
N LEU A 132 14.39 14.74 2.23
CA LEU A 132 14.44 16.13 2.70
C LEU A 132 15.90 16.53 2.95
N HIS A 133 16.22 17.82 2.79
CA HIS A 133 17.47 18.38 3.29
C HIS A 133 17.21 19.09 4.60
N CYS A 134 17.99 18.78 5.65
CA CYS A 134 17.95 19.52 6.89
C CYS A 134 19.33 20.11 7.23
N GLY A 135 19.32 21.27 7.88
CA GLY A 135 20.52 21.85 8.48
C GLY A 135 20.91 21.08 9.75
N ASN A 136 22.18 20.76 9.89
CA ASN A 136 22.73 20.26 11.13
C ASN A 136 23.38 21.41 11.93
N SER A 137 23.56 21.20 13.23
CA SER A 137 24.21 22.11 14.19
C SER A 137 25.58 22.60 13.71
N ASP A 138 26.29 21.77 12.93
CA ASP A 138 27.62 22.06 12.37
C ASP A 138 27.57 22.92 11.09
N GLY A 139 26.38 23.39 10.68
CA GLY A 139 26.17 24.15 9.44
C GLY A 139 26.21 23.30 8.16
N SER A 140 26.37 21.98 8.29
CA SER A 140 26.30 21.04 7.16
C SER A 140 24.85 20.72 6.80
N VAL A 141 24.61 20.45 5.51
CA VAL A 141 23.30 20.02 5.00
C VAL A 141 23.27 18.50 4.93
N GLU A 142 22.42 17.87 5.73
CA GLU A 142 22.21 16.41 5.72
C GLU A 142 20.96 16.05 4.93
N ARG A 143 21.04 14.97 4.13
CA ARG A 143 19.88 14.41 3.44
C ARG A 143 19.17 13.39 4.35
N HIS A 144 17.98 13.74 4.83
CA HIS A 144 17.13 12.85 5.60
C HIS A 144 16.14 12.11 4.71
N LEU A 145 16.13 10.78 4.84
CA LEU A 145 15.13 9.93 4.23
C LEU A 145 14.02 9.62 5.21
N LEU A 146 12.87 10.20 4.94
CA LEU A 146 11.66 9.98 5.69
C LEU A 146 10.92 8.77 5.16
N ASN A 147 10.67 7.84 6.08
CA ASN A 147 9.75 6.76 5.86
C ASN A 147 8.56 6.92 6.82
N PHE A 148 7.38 7.13 6.25
CA PHE A 148 6.13 7.12 7.00
C PHE A 148 5.62 5.70 7.29
N HIS A 149 6.34 4.66 6.81
CA HIS A 149 6.11 3.28 7.21
C HIS A 149 6.86 3.01 8.51
N GLY A 150 6.12 2.73 9.58
CA GLY A 150 6.75 2.33 10.83
C GLY A 150 7.51 1.00 10.66
N GLY A 151 8.78 1.01 11.07
CA GLY A 151 9.60 -0.16 11.33
C GLY A 151 10.38 -0.75 10.16
N ARG A 152 11.38 -1.58 10.53
CA ARG A 152 12.38 -2.25 9.68
C ARG A 152 11.80 -3.17 8.59
N LEU A 153 10.49 -3.45 8.64
CA LEU A 153 9.73 -4.28 7.70
C LEU A 153 8.44 -3.61 7.19
N GLY A 154 8.37 -2.27 7.22
CA GLY A 154 7.42 -1.49 6.42
C GLY A 154 5.93 -1.78 6.67
N ARG A 155 5.50 -1.99 7.93
CA ARG A 155 4.12 -2.47 8.20
C ARG A 155 3.42 -1.87 9.40
N VAL A 156 3.83 -0.70 9.90
CA VAL A 156 2.84 0.14 10.59
C VAL A 156 2.01 0.83 9.53
N TYR A 157 0.89 0.22 9.18
CA TYR A 157 -0.17 0.90 8.44
C TYR A 157 -0.80 1.91 9.40
N LEU A 158 -0.20 3.09 9.52
CA LEU A 158 -0.92 4.27 9.98
C LEU A 158 -2.09 4.44 9.00
N SER A 159 -3.31 4.19 9.46
CA SER A 159 -4.53 4.24 8.64
C SER A 159 -4.71 5.62 8.00
N ASN A 160 -4.20 6.66 8.66
CA ASN A 160 -4.17 8.05 8.27
C ASN A 160 -2.82 8.51 7.69
N ARG A 161 -1.92 7.61 7.24
CA ARG A 161 -0.57 8.00 6.78
C ARG A 161 -0.59 9.08 5.70
N HIS A 162 -1.47 8.98 4.72
CA HIS A 162 -1.50 9.93 3.60
C HIS A 162 -2.04 11.29 4.06
N GLU A 163 -2.97 11.28 5.02
CA GLU A 163 -3.48 12.50 5.65
C GLU A 163 -2.36 13.19 6.46
N LEU A 164 -1.53 12.41 7.18
CA LEU A 164 -0.35 12.93 7.88
C LEU A 164 0.69 13.49 6.91
N ILE A 165 0.97 12.81 5.81
CA ILE A 165 1.92 13.29 4.79
C ILE A 165 1.41 14.57 4.14
N ALA A 166 0.11 14.63 3.80
CA ALA A 166 -0.50 15.84 3.26
C ALA A 166 -0.47 16.99 4.26
N ALA A 167 -0.78 16.74 5.53
CA ALA A 167 -0.67 17.75 6.58
C ALA A 167 0.78 18.24 6.73
N PHE A 168 1.75 17.34 6.69
CA PHE A 168 3.17 17.69 6.78
C PHE A 168 3.60 18.57 5.60
N LEU A 169 3.34 18.14 4.37
CA LEU A 169 3.70 18.89 3.16
C LEU A 169 2.98 20.24 3.09
N ARG A 170 1.71 20.31 3.51
CA ARG A 170 0.99 21.56 3.63
C ARG A 170 1.65 22.50 4.65
N GLY A 171 2.09 21.97 5.78
CA GLY A 171 2.89 22.73 6.75
C GLY A 171 4.21 23.23 6.17
N VAL A 172 4.91 22.41 5.37
CA VAL A 172 6.11 22.85 4.64
C VAL A 172 5.79 24.01 3.71
N SER A 173 4.75 23.90 2.86
CA SER A 173 4.38 24.97 1.93
C SER A 173 3.97 26.27 2.62
N LEU A 174 3.38 26.19 3.82
CA LEU A 174 2.96 27.37 4.59
C LEU A 174 4.14 28.04 5.34
N ARG A 175 5.06 27.25 5.89
CA ARG A 175 6.17 27.75 6.72
C ARG A 175 7.41 28.08 5.90
N ARG A 176 7.66 27.32 4.85
CA ARG A 176 8.83 27.37 3.98
C ARG A 176 8.39 27.43 2.51
N PRO A 177 7.70 28.51 2.08
CA PRO A 177 7.16 28.63 0.73
C PRO A 177 8.23 28.66 -0.37
N GLU A 178 9.48 28.90 -0.01
CA GLU A 178 10.63 28.82 -0.91
C GLU A 178 11.00 27.39 -1.31
N LEU A 179 10.60 26.38 -0.53
CA LEU A 179 10.88 24.97 -0.81
C LEU A 179 9.91 24.41 -1.85
N ARG A 180 10.46 23.76 -2.86
CA ARG A 180 9.72 23.15 -3.97
C ARG A 180 9.54 21.66 -3.74
N VAL A 181 8.28 21.22 -3.71
CA VAL A 181 7.93 19.80 -3.64
C VAL A 181 7.83 19.21 -5.04
N SER A 182 8.51 18.10 -5.29
CA SER A 182 8.47 17.43 -6.58
C SER A 182 7.05 16.91 -6.90
N PRO A 183 6.56 17.06 -8.14
CA PRO A 183 5.27 16.48 -8.56
C PRO A 183 5.19 14.96 -8.37
N SER A 184 6.34 14.26 -8.40
CA SER A 184 6.40 12.81 -8.14
C SER A 184 6.02 12.46 -6.70
N VAL A 185 6.38 13.31 -5.74
CA VAL A 185 5.99 13.15 -4.32
C VAL A 185 4.49 13.32 -4.18
N LEU A 186 3.93 14.39 -4.76
CA LEU A 186 2.50 14.70 -4.69
C LEU A 186 1.66 13.58 -5.30
N SER A 187 2.03 13.13 -6.50
CA SER A 187 1.34 12.02 -7.18
C SER A 187 1.45 10.69 -6.45
N HIS A 188 2.63 10.35 -5.91
CA HIS A 188 2.84 9.10 -5.17
C HIS A 188 1.98 9.01 -3.90
N TYR A 189 1.78 10.15 -3.22
CA TYR A 189 0.98 10.22 -1.99
C TYR A 189 -0.47 10.64 -2.20
N TYR A 190 -0.95 10.71 -3.45
CA TYR A 190 -2.32 11.14 -3.81
C TYR A 190 -2.67 12.52 -3.26
N ILE A 191 -1.72 13.45 -3.29
CA ILE A 191 -1.91 14.83 -2.87
C ILE A 191 -2.25 15.66 -4.09
N ASP A 192 -3.30 16.46 -3.99
CA ASP A 192 -3.70 17.42 -5.00
C ASP A 192 -2.70 18.60 -5.00
N PRO A 193 -2.07 18.93 -6.14
CA PRO A 193 -1.02 19.95 -6.20
C PRO A 193 -1.54 21.37 -5.97
N ASP A 194 -2.82 21.63 -6.25
CA ASP A 194 -3.42 22.95 -6.15
C ASP A 194 -3.92 23.23 -4.72
N THR A 195 -4.47 22.21 -4.07
CA THR A 195 -5.04 22.35 -2.72
C THR A 195 -4.13 21.86 -1.60
N GLY A 196 -3.10 21.06 -1.93
CA GLY A 196 -2.23 20.40 -0.95
C GLY A 196 -2.93 19.34 -0.09
N ASN A 197 -4.18 18.97 -0.43
CA ASN A 197 -4.97 18.03 0.35
C ASN A 197 -4.85 16.61 -0.21
N TYR A 198 -4.99 15.63 0.67
CA TYR A 198 -5.03 14.23 0.29
C TYR A 198 -6.35 13.87 -0.40
N ASP A 199 -6.28 13.43 -1.66
CA ASP A 199 -7.42 12.95 -2.42
C ASP A 199 -7.66 11.45 -2.15
N ARG A 200 -8.45 11.21 -1.10
CA ARG A 200 -8.91 9.85 -0.75
C ARG A 200 -9.65 9.17 -1.89
N LYS A 201 -10.44 9.92 -2.68
CA LYS A 201 -11.28 9.36 -3.74
C LYS A 201 -10.40 8.83 -4.87
N ARG A 202 -9.42 9.61 -5.31
CA ARG A 202 -8.42 9.19 -6.31
C ARG A 202 -7.65 7.96 -5.86
N ARG A 203 -7.25 7.88 -4.59
CA ARG A 203 -6.60 6.65 -4.08
C ARG A 203 -7.51 5.43 -4.18
N VAL A 204 -8.75 5.53 -3.70
CA VAL A 204 -9.70 4.41 -3.74
C VAL A 204 -9.98 3.97 -5.17
N VAL A 205 -10.20 4.92 -6.09
CA VAL A 205 -10.45 4.62 -7.51
C VAL A 205 -9.24 3.92 -8.13
N THR A 206 -8.02 4.39 -7.88
CA THR A 206 -6.80 3.78 -8.42
C THR A 206 -6.57 2.38 -7.85
N GLU A 207 -6.70 2.19 -6.52
CA GLU A 207 -6.49 0.89 -5.87
C GLU A 207 -7.55 -0.14 -6.28
N VAL A 208 -8.83 0.25 -6.30
CA VAL A 208 -9.93 -0.62 -6.75
C VAL A 208 -9.81 -0.90 -8.25
N GLY A 209 -9.53 0.12 -9.07
CA GLY A 209 -9.35 -0.04 -10.51
C GLY A 209 -8.22 -1.00 -10.86
N ALA A 210 -7.06 -0.89 -10.19
CA ALA A 210 -5.95 -1.81 -10.36
C ALA A 210 -6.31 -3.25 -9.93
N THR A 211 -7.09 -3.38 -8.85
CA THR A 211 -7.56 -4.70 -8.37
C THR A 211 -8.52 -5.34 -9.37
N VAL A 212 -9.50 -4.58 -9.88
CA VAL A 212 -10.45 -5.06 -10.89
C VAL A 212 -9.72 -5.45 -12.18
N PHE A 213 -8.77 -4.62 -12.63
CA PHE A 213 -7.96 -4.92 -13.80
C PHE A 213 -7.14 -6.20 -13.63
N ALA A 214 -6.49 -6.39 -12.47
CA ALA A 214 -5.74 -7.61 -12.18
C ALA A 214 -6.64 -8.85 -12.20
N LEU A 215 -7.85 -8.77 -11.64
CA LEU A 215 -8.83 -9.85 -11.68
C LEU A 215 -9.28 -10.17 -13.12
N MET A 216 -9.48 -9.16 -13.95
CA MET A 216 -9.79 -9.34 -15.37
C MET A 216 -8.66 -10.06 -16.11
N VAL A 217 -7.40 -9.69 -15.86
CA VAL A 217 -6.24 -10.35 -16.48
C VAL A 217 -6.18 -11.83 -16.08
N VAL A 218 -6.37 -12.14 -14.79
CA VAL A 218 -6.39 -13.52 -14.30
C VAL A 218 -7.52 -14.32 -14.93
N ALA A 219 -8.72 -13.74 -15.01
CA ALA A 219 -9.87 -14.37 -15.67
C ALA A 219 -9.60 -14.60 -17.17
N GLY A 220 -9.00 -13.64 -17.87
CA GLY A 220 -8.62 -13.77 -19.28
C GLY A 220 -7.60 -14.87 -19.52
N ILE A 221 -6.56 -14.96 -18.68
CA ILE A 221 -5.57 -16.05 -18.75
C ILE A 221 -6.25 -17.40 -18.50
N PHE A 222 -7.17 -17.47 -17.54
CA PHE A 222 -7.91 -18.70 -17.26
C PHE A 222 -8.71 -19.15 -18.49
N VAL A 223 -9.52 -18.27 -19.08
CA VAL A 223 -10.24 -18.58 -20.32
C VAL A 223 -9.28 -19.02 -21.42
N TRP A 224 -8.20 -18.27 -21.65
CA TRP A 224 -7.20 -18.60 -22.67
C TRP A 224 -6.59 -20.00 -22.49
N VAL A 225 -6.17 -20.37 -21.26
CA VAL A 225 -5.57 -21.69 -20.97
C VAL A 225 -6.55 -22.84 -21.14
N PHE A 226 -7.82 -22.63 -20.82
CA PHE A 226 -8.84 -23.68 -20.87
C PHE A 226 -9.59 -23.76 -22.20
N HIS A 227 -9.54 -22.74 -23.06
CA HIS A 227 -10.27 -22.70 -24.33
C HIS A 227 -9.37 -22.89 -25.58
N LEU A 228 -8.05 -22.73 -25.48
CA LEU A 228 -7.11 -22.96 -26.60
C LEU A 228 -6.31 -24.26 -26.47
N ARG A 229 -6.67 -25.10 -25.50
CA ARG A 229 -6.10 -26.44 -25.33
C ARG A 229 -6.96 -27.55 -25.94
N ASP A 230 -8.11 -27.18 -26.48
CA ASP A 230 -8.96 -27.98 -27.35
C ASP A 230 -8.74 -27.53 -28.81
#